data_AF-A0A7W0NXI1-F1
#
_entry.id   AF-A0A7W0NXI1-F1
#
_cell.length_a   1.000
_cell.length_b   1.000
_cell.length_c   1.000
_cell.angle_alpha   90.00
_cell.angle_beta   90.00
_cell.angle_gamma   90.00
#
_symmetry.space_group_name_H-M   'P 1'
#
loop_
_entity.id
_entity.type
_entity.pdbx_description
1 polymer ?
#
loop_
_entity_poly.entity_id
_entity_poly.type
_entity_poly.pdbx_seq_one_letter_code
_entity_poly.pdbx_strand_id
1 'polypeptide(L)'
;MSAAQIRFGISGLPPGEAKDDAAFLDGLVARGHNAYELAFVTAFPWKEARCRTFGELARERDIWVSVHAPYFAVLTVEDEDRAKQCLAALEHTMKLGRALGSRIICAHFGSAQGRDPEQLTEMIQERLRRITSKVQHMGVGLGLETSGAERNFGTLGDIALLAEEFNFIRPIVDWAHVHAQTGGALTSTAAFESVIGFIKESFPGWMIDPLQTQFTDNLFNSGGEVRHLPYGEGTLRVKPLIEAALTTDLAMVVISEAREESSHDAIQAELTETLKTPSKGSASGRKLDSGTVDFPDRLRARKEGKGFIVAGPRPLSLTNLDKPFFPEGYTKGDLIQYYASVAPLILPHLAERPISMSRYPDGINGPTFYEKRAPGHQPPWMETASVPSDSMGGNADFLLASNRESLMWFANMGCIELHPFHSRAGSLDRPDIAIFDFDPAEGAEWEQVVAGAKLLNVLLGQLGLRGYPKLSGSKGLHVYMPIAPNYAHSRVRRFVEAVGKLLVAANPGDLTMEWDIPRRKGKVFIDHNRNAYGQTIASVYSVRPRPGAPISVPITWGELDKHRNGDFTIANIWERLARFGDLFAPVILGDQTIEAAEDALAIDTEDNLDGLET
;
A
#
# COMPACT_ATOMS: atom_id res chain seq x y z
N MET A 1 1.47 25.43 11.66
CA MET A 1 1.46 24.80 10.33
C MET A 1 2.89 24.39 10.04
N SER A 2 3.22 23.10 9.90
CA SER A 2 4.58 22.74 9.48
C SER A 2 4.61 22.78 7.95
N ALA A 3 5.49 23.61 7.40
CA ALA A 3 5.81 23.70 5.98
C ALA A 3 6.30 22.37 5.33
N ALA A 4 6.39 21.29 6.11
CA ALA A 4 6.93 19.99 5.73
C ALA A 4 6.05 19.14 4.78
N GLN A 5 4.88 19.63 4.34
CA GLN A 5 3.98 18.90 3.45
C GLN A 5 4.17 19.23 1.96
N ILE A 6 4.78 20.38 1.61
CA ILE A 6 4.97 20.79 0.22
C ILE A 6 6.46 20.87 -0.08
N ARG A 7 6.90 20.10 -1.07
CA ARG A 7 8.27 20.12 -1.60
C ARG A 7 8.29 20.76 -2.98
N PHE A 8 9.35 21.48 -3.30
CA PHE A 8 9.56 22.13 -4.58
C PHE A 8 10.93 21.78 -5.14
N GLY A 9 10.97 21.52 -6.44
CA GLY A 9 12.17 21.12 -7.15
C GLY A 9 12.12 21.43 -8.63
N ILE A 10 13.19 21.05 -9.30
CA ILE A 10 13.35 21.16 -10.76
C ILE A 10 13.71 19.80 -11.34
N SER A 11 13.59 19.68 -12.66
CA SER A 11 13.96 18.47 -13.41
C SER A 11 15.23 18.69 -14.23
N GLY A 12 16.09 17.67 -14.34
CA GLY A 12 17.28 17.75 -15.21
C GLY A 12 18.31 16.65 -15.00
N LEU A 13 19.46 16.80 -15.67
CA LEU A 13 20.65 15.96 -15.43
C LEU A 13 21.72 16.76 -14.70
N PRO A 14 22.29 16.24 -13.59
CA PRO A 14 23.44 16.82 -12.91
C PRO A 14 24.70 16.81 -13.80
N PRO A 15 25.74 17.59 -13.43
CA PRO A 15 27.05 17.56 -14.09
C PRO A 15 27.69 16.16 -14.15
N GLY A 16 28.71 16.00 -15.00
CA GLY A 16 29.22 14.68 -15.41
C GLY A 16 29.85 13.80 -14.31
N GLU A 17 30.40 14.36 -13.23
CA GLU A 17 31.22 13.61 -12.25
C GLU A 17 30.59 13.50 -10.85
N ALA A 18 30.91 12.42 -10.11
CA ALA A 18 30.34 12.16 -8.78
C ALA A 18 30.77 13.14 -7.67
N LYS A 19 31.95 13.80 -7.82
CA LYS A 19 32.35 14.88 -6.90
C LYS A 19 31.48 16.13 -7.07
N ASP A 20 30.87 16.29 -8.24
CA ASP A 20 29.98 17.39 -8.54
C ASP A 20 28.57 17.14 -7.99
N ASP A 21 28.18 15.89 -7.76
CA ASP A 21 26.83 15.53 -7.27
C ASP A 21 26.53 16.15 -5.89
N ALA A 22 27.49 16.13 -4.96
CA ALA A 22 27.32 16.75 -3.63
C ALA A 22 27.20 18.28 -3.73
N ALA A 23 28.10 18.92 -4.49
CA ALA A 23 28.10 20.37 -4.70
C ALA A 23 26.84 20.83 -5.45
N PHE A 24 26.35 20.02 -6.39
CA PHE A 24 25.11 20.24 -7.11
C PHE A 24 23.91 20.23 -6.16
N LEU A 25 23.79 19.19 -5.32
CA LEU A 25 22.72 19.10 -4.32
C LEU A 25 22.81 20.23 -3.29
N ASP A 26 24.01 20.61 -2.84
CA ASP A 26 24.21 21.76 -1.97
C ASP A 26 23.73 23.07 -2.64
N GLY A 27 23.97 23.22 -3.95
CA GLY A 27 23.45 24.33 -4.74
C GLY A 27 21.91 24.34 -4.82
N LEU A 28 21.27 23.18 -4.95
CA LEU A 28 19.81 23.07 -4.91
C LEU A 28 19.26 23.52 -3.55
N VAL A 29 19.85 23.06 -2.45
CA VAL A 29 19.46 23.46 -1.09
C VAL A 29 19.67 24.95 -0.87
N ALA A 30 20.78 25.51 -1.36
CA ALA A 30 21.07 26.95 -1.25
C ALA A 30 20.05 27.82 -1.99
N ARG A 31 19.50 27.32 -3.10
CA ARG A 31 18.36 27.94 -3.80
C ARG A 31 17.01 27.63 -3.17
N GLY A 32 16.96 26.78 -2.14
CA GLY A 32 15.76 26.44 -1.38
C GLY A 32 14.93 25.28 -1.97
N HIS A 33 15.48 24.53 -2.92
CA HIS A 33 14.83 23.33 -3.44
C HIS A 33 15.00 22.18 -2.44
N ASN A 34 13.95 21.38 -2.29
CA ASN A 34 13.93 20.16 -1.46
C ASN A 34 13.29 18.97 -2.22
N ALA A 35 13.25 19.08 -3.54
CA ALA A 35 12.95 18.01 -4.48
C ALA A 35 13.82 18.14 -5.74
N TYR A 36 14.06 17.04 -6.42
CA TYR A 36 14.77 16.99 -7.70
C TYR A 36 14.34 15.78 -8.52
N GLU A 37 14.03 15.99 -9.79
CA GLU A 37 13.76 14.92 -10.73
C GLU A 37 14.95 14.69 -11.66
N LEU A 38 15.50 13.48 -11.62
CA LEU A 38 16.58 13.07 -12.50
C LEU A 38 16.02 12.73 -13.88
N ALA A 39 16.26 13.58 -14.87
CA ALA A 39 15.65 13.49 -16.18
C ALA A 39 16.47 12.68 -17.19
N PHE A 40 16.15 11.40 -17.40
CA PHE A 40 16.71 10.67 -18.53
C PHE A 40 15.95 11.06 -19.79
N VAL A 41 16.54 11.90 -20.64
CA VAL A 41 15.84 12.43 -21.82
C VAL A 41 15.95 11.48 -23.02
N THR A 42 17.18 11.16 -23.43
CA THR A 42 17.46 10.38 -24.65
C THR A 42 18.14 9.04 -24.39
N ALA A 43 18.70 8.83 -23.20
CA ALA A 43 19.48 7.65 -22.84
C ALA A 43 19.55 7.46 -21.32
N PHE A 44 20.19 6.36 -20.89
CA PHE A 44 20.54 6.09 -19.49
C PHE A 44 22.03 6.40 -19.24
N PRO A 45 22.40 7.65 -18.93
CA PRO A 45 23.79 8.02 -18.68
C PRO A 45 24.33 7.44 -17.37
N TRP A 46 23.45 6.99 -16.47
CA TRP A 46 23.79 6.58 -15.12
C TRP A 46 23.64 5.08 -14.92
N LYS A 47 24.51 4.55 -14.06
CA LYS A 47 24.45 3.17 -13.56
C LYS A 47 23.94 3.17 -12.12
N GLU A 48 23.42 2.03 -11.65
CA GLU A 48 22.89 1.86 -10.29
C GLU A 48 23.85 2.36 -9.19
N ALA A 49 25.16 2.16 -9.35
CA ALA A 49 26.14 2.58 -8.35
C ALA A 49 26.12 4.10 -8.13
N ARG A 50 26.06 4.90 -9.21
CA ARG A 50 25.95 6.36 -9.09
C ARG A 50 24.60 6.77 -8.52
N CYS A 51 23.51 6.12 -8.93
CA CYS A 51 22.18 6.36 -8.36
C CYS A 51 22.17 6.16 -6.83
N ARG A 52 22.79 5.09 -6.32
CA ARG A 52 22.89 4.85 -4.87
C ARG A 52 23.61 5.98 -4.15
N THR A 53 24.79 6.36 -4.63
CA THR A 53 25.56 7.46 -4.03
C THR A 53 24.81 8.79 -4.08
N PHE A 54 24.22 9.13 -5.22
CA PHE A 54 23.42 10.36 -5.35
C PHE A 54 22.20 10.36 -4.42
N GLY A 55 21.50 9.22 -4.34
CA GLY A 55 20.34 9.04 -3.47
C GLY A 55 20.67 9.15 -1.99
N GLU A 56 21.83 8.65 -1.57
CA GLU A 56 22.35 8.82 -0.21
C GLU A 56 22.63 10.30 0.10
N LEU A 57 23.34 11.00 -0.80
CA LEU A 57 23.63 12.43 -0.66
C LEU A 57 22.36 13.29 -0.62
N ALA A 58 21.35 12.96 -1.44
CA ALA A 58 20.08 13.65 -1.46
C ALA A 58 19.30 13.43 -0.16
N ARG A 59 19.30 12.20 0.37
CA ARG A 59 18.65 11.87 1.65
C ARG A 59 19.26 12.62 2.83
N GLU A 60 20.59 12.74 2.88
CA GLU A 60 21.30 13.53 3.90
C GLU A 60 20.88 15.01 3.92
N ARG A 61 20.40 15.52 2.78
CA ARG A 61 19.96 16.90 2.56
C ARG A 61 18.43 17.06 2.61
N ASP A 62 17.70 16.00 2.95
CA ASP A 62 16.23 15.97 2.90
C ASP A 62 15.67 16.38 1.52
N ILE A 63 16.30 15.94 0.44
CA ILE A 63 15.81 16.15 -0.93
C ILE A 63 15.00 14.93 -1.38
N TRP A 64 13.75 15.18 -1.79
CA TRP A 64 12.96 14.18 -2.52
C TRP A 64 13.54 13.94 -3.91
N VAL A 65 13.71 12.68 -4.31
CA VAL A 65 14.25 12.33 -5.63
C VAL A 65 13.29 11.45 -6.41
N SER A 66 13.07 11.80 -7.67
CA SER A 66 12.37 10.99 -8.67
C SER A 66 13.25 10.78 -9.91
N VAL A 67 12.84 9.86 -10.78
CA VAL A 67 13.51 9.62 -12.06
C VAL A 67 12.48 9.78 -13.18
N HIS A 68 12.74 10.66 -14.13
CA HIS A 68 11.96 10.72 -15.35
C HIS A 68 12.51 9.70 -16.37
N ALA A 69 11.66 8.82 -16.86
CA ALA A 69 12.02 7.83 -17.87
C ALA A 69 12.33 8.51 -19.22
N PRO A 70 13.18 7.90 -20.07
CA PRO A 70 13.39 8.37 -21.44
C PRO A 70 12.09 8.58 -22.20
N TYR A 71 12.00 9.64 -23.01
CA TYR A 71 10.79 9.95 -23.78
C TYR A 71 10.37 8.85 -24.77
N PHE A 72 11.27 7.91 -25.09
CA PHE A 72 10.92 6.75 -25.90
C PHE A 72 10.27 5.62 -25.10
N ALA A 73 10.41 5.60 -23.77
CA ALA A 73 9.91 4.56 -22.88
C ALA A 73 8.43 4.79 -22.58
N VAL A 74 7.58 4.52 -23.58
CA VAL A 74 6.14 4.79 -23.55
C VAL A 74 5.31 3.53 -23.72
N LEU A 75 4.04 3.58 -23.36
CA LEU A 75 3.14 2.42 -23.29
C LEU A 75 2.26 2.24 -24.54
N THR A 76 2.17 3.23 -25.43
CA THR A 76 1.25 3.20 -26.59
C THR A 76 1.88 2.87 -27.94
N VAL A 77 3.16 2.49 -28.00
CA VAL A 77 3.84 2.19 -29.27
C VAL A 77 3.19 1.01 -30.00
N GLU A 78 2.85 1.11 -31.29
CA GLU A 78 2.17 0.02 -32.01
C GLU A 78 3.06 -1.19 -32.30
N ASP A 79 4.31 -0.95 -32.70
CA ASP A 79 5.26 -1.99 -33.04
C ASP A 79 5.64 -2.83 -31.80
N GLU A 80 5.39 -4.14 -31.83
CA GLU A 80 5.56 -5.01 -30.66
C GLU A 80 7.02 -5.18 -30.23
N ASP A 81 7.98 -5.13 -31.16
CA ASP A 81 9.40 -5.21 -30.80
C ASP A 81 9.88 -3.93 -30.13
N ARG A 82 9.42 -2.78 -30.62
CA ARG A 82 9.64 -1.49 -29.97
C ARG A 82 8.89 -1.40 -28.64
N ALA A 83 7.70 -1.96 -28.51
CA ALA A 83 6.97 -2.03 -27.25
C ALA A 83 7.75 -2.84 -26.18
N LYS A 84 8.36 -3.98 -26.56
CA LYS A 84 9.26 -4.74 -25.67
C LYS A 84 10.44 -3.88 -25.20
N GLN A 85 11.04 -3.09 -26.10
CA GLN A 85 12.13 -2.17 -25.75
C GLN A 85 11.67 -1.07 -24.78
N CYS A 86 10.47 -0.51 -24.99
CA CYS A 86 9.89 0.49 -24.10
C CYS A 86 9.65 -0.10 -22.70
N LEU A 87 9.08 -1.30 -22.61
CA LEU A 87 8.86 -2.00 -21.34
C LEU A 87 10.17 -2.34 -20.63
N ALA A 88 11.20 -2.77 -21.37
CA ALA A 88 12.53 -3.00 -20.80
C ALA A 88 13.17 -1.70 -20.28
N ALA A 89 12.95 -0.57 -20.96
CA ALA A 89 13.40 0.74 -20.50
C ALA A 89 12.66 1.21 -19.25
N LEU A 90 11.35 0.99 -19.16
CA LEU A 90 10.58 1.26 -17.92
C LEU A 90 11.06 0.39 -16.77
N GLU A 91 11.22 -0.92 -16.99
CA GLU A 91 11.79 -1.85 -15.99
C GLU A 91 13.18 -1.37 -15.52
N HIS A 92 14.04 -0.95 -16.44
CA HIS A 92 15.36 -0.44 -16.12
C HIS A 92 15.30 0.88 -15.34
N THR A 93 14.42 1.80 -15.72
CA THR A 93 14.19 3.07 -15.02
C THR A 93 13.75 2.82 -13.57
N MET A 94 12.83 1.86 -13.34
CA MET A 94 12.40 1.49 -11.98
C MET A 94 13.55 0.88 -11.16
N LYS A 95 14.44 0.08 -11.77
CA LYS A 95 15.66 -0.41 -11.09
C LYS A 95 16.58 0.74 -10.69
N LEU A 96 16.78 1.72 -11.57
CA LEU A 96 17.58 2.91 -11.27
C LEU A 96 16.91 3.77 -10.19
N GLY A 97 15.58 3.94 -10.24
CA GLY A 97 14.80 4.61 -9.20
C GLY A 97 14.93 3.93 -7.83
N ARG A 98 14.90 2.60 -7.80
CA ARG A 98 15.14 1.82 -6.58
C ARG A 98 16.55 2.04 -6.05
N ALA A 99 17.55 2.02 -6.93
CA ALA A 99 18.94 2.29 -6.57
C ALA A 99 19.11 3.73 -6.04
N LEU A 100 18.40 4.70 -6.61
CA LEU A 100 18.34 6.09 -6.18
C LEU A 100 17.64 6.27 -4.81
N GLY A 101 16.88 5.28 -4.35
CA GLY A 101 16.02 5.41 -3.17
C GLY A 101 14.76 6.24 -3.44
N SER A 102 14.38 6.38 -4.70
CA SER A 102 13.15 7.05 -5.11
C SER A 102 11.92 6.20 -4.80
N ARG A 103 10.80 6.86 -4.48
CA ARG A 103 9.49 6.20 -4.31
C ARG A 103 8.71 6.09 -5.62
N ILE A 104 9.06 6.86 -6.65
CA ILE A 104 8.30 6.97 -7.89
C ILE A 104 9.19 7.35 -9.07
N ILE A 105 8.94 6.76 -10.24
CA ILE A 105 9.48 7.23 -11.51
C ILE A 105 8.39 7.93 -12.32
N CYS A 106 8.73 8.91 -13.15
CA CYS A 106 7.83 9.53 -14.10
C CYS A 106 7.93 8.86 -15.47
N ALA A 107 6.81 8.56 -16.09
CA ALA A 107 6.72 8.04 -17.45
C ALA A 107 5.45 8.54 -18.15
N HIS A 108 5.52 8.65 -19.47
CA HIS A 108 4.37 9.02 -20.29
C HIS A 108 3.73 7.81 -20.95
N PHE A 109 2.44 7.94 -21.26
CA PHE A 109 1.72 6.96 -22.08
C PHE A 109 2.28 6.88 -23.50
N GLY A 110 2.69 8.00 -24.07
CA GLY A 110 2.96 8.14 -25.51
C GLY A 110 1.73 8.62 -26.28
N SER A 111 1.87 8.82 -27.59
CA SER A 111 0.75 9.28 -28.42
C SER A 111 -0.31 8.19 -28.54
N ALA A 112 -1.57 8.55 -28.34
CA ALA A 112 -2.73 7.67 -28.59
C ALA A 112 -3.02 7.46 -30.09
N GLN A 113 -2.44 8.27 -30.98
CA GLN A 113 -2.61 8.19 -32.45
C GLN A 113 -4.08 8.15 -32.93
N GLY A 114 -5.03 8.68 -32.14
CA GLY A 114 -6.46 8.68 -32.48
C GLY A 114 -7.14 7.32 -32.33
N ARG A 115 -6.52 6.36 -31.63
CA ARG A 115 -7.13 5.06 -31.30
C ARG A 115 -8.26 5.22 -30.30
N ASP A 116 -9.14 4.23 -30.28
CA ASP A 116 -10.22 4.13 -29.32
C ASP A 116 -9.66 3.95 -27.88
N PRO A 117 -10.18 4.70 -26.88
CA PRO A 117 -9.71 4.61 -25.50
C PRO A 117 -9.79 3.21 -24.87
N GLU A 118 -10.81 2.41 -25.20
CA GLU A 118 -10.95 1.05 -24.65
C GLU A 118 -9.82 0.16 -25.18
N GLN A 119 -9.54 0.23 -26.49
CA GLN A 119 -8.44 -0.51 -27.12
C GLN A 119 -7.07 -0.09 -26.57
N LEU A 120 -6.88 1.20 -26.29
CA LEU A 120 -5.65 1.70 -25.65
C LEU A 120 -5.51 1.15 -24.23
N THR A 121 -6.60 1.15 -23.47
CA THR A 121 -6.63 0.59 -22.11
C THR A 121 -6.22 -0.87 -22.11
N GLU A 122 -6.86 -1.70 -22.95
CA GLU A 122 -6.56 -3.14 -23.04
C GLU A 122 -5.10 -3.39 -23.42
N MET A 123 -4.59 -2.67 -24.42
CA MET A 123 -3.19 -2.78 -24.86
C MET A 123 -2.22 -2.41 -23.72
N ILE A 124 -2.49 -1.33 -22.98
CA ILE A 124 -1.65 -0.90 -21.86
C ILE A 124 -1.71 -1.91 -20.72
N GLN A 125 -2.90 -2.41 -20.37
CA GLN A 125 -3.06 -3.44 -19.35
C GLN A 125 -2.27 -4.71 -19.70
N GLU A 126 -2.36 -5.19 -20.94
CA GLU A 126 -1.59 -6.35 -21.39
C GLU A 126 -0.08 -6.12 -21.22
N ARG A 127 0.39 -4.93 -21.58
CA ARG A 127 1.81 -4.53 -21.46
C ARG A 127 2.27 -4.43 -20.02
N LEU A 128 1.45 -3.85 -19.14
CA LEU A 128 1.75 -3.77 -17.72
C LEU A 128 1.79 -5.16 -17.07
N ARG A 129 0.86 -6.07 -17.41
CA ARG A 129 0.89 -7.48 -16.96
C ARG A 129 2.21 -8.17 -17.28
N ARG A 130 2.80 -7.91 -18.45
CA ARG A 130 4.10 -8.49 -18.86
C ARG A 130 5.27 -8.08 -17.95
N ILE A 131 5.19 -6.94 -17.27
CA ILE A 131 6.25 -6.45 -16.36
C ILE A 131 5.89 -6.56 -14.87
N THR A 132 4.62 -6.77 -14.51
CA THR A 132 4.12 -6.81 -13.12
C THR A 132 4.99 -7.63 -12.18
N SER A 133 5.26 -8.89 -12.51
CA SER A 133 6.05 -9.79 -11.64
C SER A 133 7.46 -9.27 -11.35
N LYS A 134 8.04 -8.52 -12.30
CA LYS A 134 9.38 -7.95 -12.19
C LYS A 134 9.42 -6.65 -11.41
N VAL A 135 8.38 -5.82 -11.49
CA VAL A 135 8.42 -4.45 -10.96
C VAL A 135 7.65 -4.27 -9.65
N GLN A 136 6.58 -5.03 -9.41
CA GLN A 136 5.69 -4.83 -8.25
C GLN A 136 6.41 -4.95 -6.90
N HIS A 137 7.47 -5.76 -6.83
CA HIS A 137 8.24 -6.00 -5.60
C HIS A 137 9.40 -5.01 -5.41
N MET A 138 9.61 -4.06 -6.33
CA MET A 138 10.74 -3.13 -6.26
C MET A 138 10.55 -2.03 -5.20
N GLY A 139 9.32 -1.79 -4.75
CA GLY A 139 8.99 -0.71 -3.82
C GLY A 139 9.03 0.68 -4.45
N VAL A 140 8.99 0.76 -5.78
CA VAL A 140 9.01 2.01 -6.56
C VAL A 140 7.74 2.05 -7.42
N GLY A 141 7.01 3.15 -7.36
CA GLY A 141 5.84 3.37 -8.21
C GLY A 141 6.25 3.70 -9.66
N LEU A 142 5.53 3.15 -10.62
CA LEU A 142 5.50 3.64 -11.99
C LEU A 142 4.47 4.77 -12.05
N GLY A 143 4.96 6.01 -11.94
CA GLY A 143 4.16 7.21 -12.06
C GLY A 143 3.81 7.46 -13.52
N LEU A 144 2.51 7.50 -13.81
CA LEU A 144 1.99 7.84 -15.11
C LEU A 144 1.51 9.29 -15.07
N GLU A 145 2.12 10.09 -15.93
CA GLU A 145 1.80 11.50 -16.06
C GLU A 145 0.50 11.72 -16.82
N THR A 146 -0.35 12.61 -16.33
CA THR A 146 -1.56 13.06 -17.03
C THR A 146 -1.20 13.64 -18.40
N SER A 147 -2.01 13.39 -19.43
CA SER A 147 -1.76 13.88 -20.80
C SER A 147 -2.39 15.25 -21.06
N GLY A 148 -1.74 16.13 -21.84
CA GLY A 148 -2.24 17.47 -22.16
C GLY A 148 -3.26 17.56 -23.30
N ALA A 149 -3.58 16.47 -24.00
CA ALA A 149 -4.46 16.48 -25.18
C ALA A 149 -5.93 16.16 -24.83
N GLU A 150 -6.90 16.91 -25.36
CA GLU A 150 -8.34 16.85 -25.00
C GLU A 150 -9.04 15.53 -25.38
N ARG A 151 -8.52 14.80 -26.37
CA ARG A 151 -9.17 13.60 -26.95
C ARG A 151 -8.39 12.30 -26.84
N ASN A 152 -7.35 12.27 -26.00
CA ASN A 152 -6.47 11.12 -25.90
C ASN A 152 -6.36 10.66 -24.45
N PHE A 153 -6.55 9.35 -24.29
CA PHE A 153 -6.26 8.54 -23.10
C PHE A 153 -5.06 9.06 -22.28
N GLY A 154 -5.16 8.98 -20.96
CA GLY A 154 -4.17 9.47 -20.01
C GLY A 154 -4.70 10.57 -19.09
N THR A 155 -6.01 10.60 -18.86
CA THR A 155 -6.65 11.41 -17.82
C THR A 155 -6.39 10.83 -16.43
N LEU A 156 -6.71 11.58 -15.37
CA LEU A 156 -6.70 11.04 -14.00
C LEU A 156 -7.60 9.82 -13.84
N GLY A 157 -8.73 9.77 -14.56
CA GLY A 157 -9.64 8.62 -14.54
C GLY A 157 -9.00 7.38 -15.18
N ASP A 158 -8.33 7.54 -16.32
CA ASP A 158 -7.61 6.44 -16.98
C ASP A 158 -6.50 5.87 -16.09
N ILE A 159 -5.75 6.76 -15.41
CA ILE A 159 -4.69 6.35 -14.48
C ILE A 159 -5.31 5.63 -13.26
N ALA A 160 -6.45 6.08 -12.75
CA ALA A 160 -7.14 5.43 -11.64
C ALA A 160 -7.57 4.00 -12.01
N LEU A 161 -8.14 3.80 -13.20
CA LEU A 161 -8.51 2.48 -13.71
C LEU A 161 -7.30 1.54 -13.79
N LEU A 162 -6.14 2.05 -14.24
CA LEU A 162 -4.90 1.26 -14.25
C LEU A 162 -4.40 0.96 -12.82
N ALA A 163 -4.53 1.89 -11.88
CA ALA A 163 -4.11 1.72 -10.50
C ALA A 163 -4.98 0.73 -9.70
N GLU A 164 -6.24 0.53 -10.11
CA GLU A 164 -7.11 -0.52 -9.57
C GLU A 164 -6.57 -1.93 -9.87
N GLU A 165 -6.03 -2.14 -11.07
CA GLU A 165 -5.45 -3.43 -11.48
C GLU A 165 -3.99 -3.58 -11.04
N PHE A 166 -3.19 -2.51 -11.14
CA PHE A 166 -1.75 -2.56 -10.92
C PHE A 166 -1.34 -1.70 -9.73
N ASN A 167 -1.10 -2.35 -8.59
CA ASN A 167 -0.77 -1.68 -7.33
C ASN A 167 0.55 -0.88 -7.33
N PHE A 168 1.37 -0.98 -8.38
CA PHE A 168 2.60 -0.21 -8.57
C PHE A 168 2.39 1.04 -9.43
N ILE A 169 1.21 1.22 -10.05
CA ILE A 169 0.88 2.43 -10.80
C ILE A 169 0.51 3.57 -9.85
N ARG A 170 1.03 4.76 -10.15
CA ARG A 170 0.79 5.99 -9.38
C ARG A 170 0.41 7.13 -10.32
N PRO A 171 -0.41 8.08 -9.88
CA PRO A 171 -0.61 9.30 -10.65
C PRO A 171 0.59 10.24 -10.50
N ILE A 172 0.99 10.85 -11.62
CA ILE A 172 1.74 12.11 -11.64
C ILE A 172 0.84 13.13 -12.29
N VAL A 173 0.57 14.23 -11.58
CA VAL A 173 -0.34 15.27 -12.07
C VAL A 173 0.48 16.39 -12.67
N ASP A 174 0.41 16.52 -13.99
CA ASP A 174 0.85 17.73 -14.65
C ASP A 174 -0.31 18.74 -14.65
N TRP A 175 -0.13 19.80 -13.87
CA TRP A 175 -1.16 20.83 -13.72
C TRP A 175 -1.37 21.65 -15.00
N ALA A 176 -0.36 21.77 -15.86
CA ALA A 176 -0.48 22.43 -17.16
C ALA A 176 -1.39 21.62 -18.09
N HIS A 177 -1.23 20.30 -18.09
CA HIS A 177 -2.08 19.37 -18.82
C HIS A 177 -3.53 19.43 -18.35
N VAL A 178 -3.78 19.30 -17.03
CA VAL A 178 -5.15 19.37 -16.50
C VAL A 178 -5.78 20.75 -16.74
N HIS A 179 -4.99 21.83 -16.65
CA HIS A 179 -5.46 23.18 -16.99
C HIS A 179 -5.90 23.28 -18.45
N ALA A 180 -5.09 22.75 -19.38
CA ALA A 180 -5.39 22.76 -20.80
C ALA A 180 -6.63 21.91 -21.14
N GLN A 181 -6.72 20.69 -20.60
CA GLN A 181 -7.86 19.78 -20.81
C GLN A 181 -9.19 20.34 -20.29
N THR A 182 -9.15 21.21 -19.28
CA THR A 182 -10.33 21.87 -18.71
C THR A 182 -10.63 23.22 -19.36
N GLY A 183 -9.98 23.56 -20.48
CA GLY A 183 -10.16 24.85 -21.15
C GLY A 183 -9.70 26.05 -20.32
N GLY A 184 -8.72 25.85 -19.44
CA GLY A 184 -8.18 26.87 -18.56
C GLY A 184 -8.90 27.03 -17.23
N ALA A 185 -9.60 26.01 -16.73
CA ALA A 185 -10.45 26.16 -15.55
C ALA A 185 -9.67 26.32 -14.22
N LEU A 186 -8.42 25.85 -14.16
CA LEU A 186 -7.59 25.90 -12.94
C LEU A 186 -7.04 27.31 -12.65
N THR A 187 -7.92 28.24 -12.27
CA THR A 187 -7.60 29.65 -11.98
C THR A 187 -7.87 30.06 -10.54
N SER A 188 -8.42 29.16 -9.71
CA SER A 188 -8.80 29.44 -8.33
C SER A 188 -8.55 28.25 -7.43
N THR A 189 -8.40 28.52 -6.12
CA THR A 189 -8.21 27.51 -5.08
C THR A 189 -9.31 26.44 -5.12
N ALA A 190 -10.57 26.84 -5.25
CA ALA A 190 -11.71 25.91 -5.35
C ALA A 190 -11.64 24.98 -6.57
N ALA A 191 -11.11 25.46 -7.71
CA ALA A 191 -10.92 24.61 -8.89
C ALA A 191 -9.87 23.52 -8.65
N PHE A 192 -8.76 23.87 -8.00
CA PHE A 192 -7.75 22.88 -7.58
C PHE A 192 -8.28 21.94 -6.50
N GLU A 193 -9.04 22.43 -5.52
CA GLU A 193 -9.67 21.59 -4.49
C GLU A 193 -10.59 20.52 -5.10
N SER A 194 -11.32 20.85 -6.18
CA SER A 194 -12.16 19.89 -6.90
C SER A 194 -11.34 18.76 -7.51
N VAL A 195 -10.22 19.07 -8.17
CA VAL A 195 -9.34 18.04 -8.76
C VAL A 195 -8.64 17.22 -7.68
N ILE A 196 -8.15 17.87 -6.63
CA ILE A 196 -7.55 17.19 -5.47
C ILE A 196 -8.58 16.28 -4.78
N GLY A 197 -9.84 16.71 -4.66
CA GLY A 197 -10.93 15.90 -4.16
C GLY A 197 -11.07 14.60 -4.95
N PHE A 198 -11.15 14.70 -6.28
CA PHE A 198 -11.17 13.52 -7.16
C PHE A 198 -9.95 12.61 -6.93
N ILE A 199 -8.73 13.17 -6.90
CA ILE A 199 -7.50 12.39 -6.66
C ILE A 199 -7.58 11.62 -5.33
N LYS A 200 -8.03 12.26 -4.25
CA LYS A 200 -8.13 11.63 -2.94
C LYS A 200 -9.23 10.56 -2.85
N GLU A 201 -10.25 10.66 -3.70
CA GLU A 201 -11.32 9.66 -3.81
C GLU A 201 -10.91 8.48 -4.69
N SER A 202 -10.16 8.74 -5.76
CA SER A 202 -9.74 7.73 -6.74
C SER A 202 -8.48 6.97 -6.36
N PHE A 203 -7.60 7.54 -5.53
CA PHE A 203 -6.33 6.93 -5.16
C PHE A 203 -6.21 6.72 -3.64
N PRO A 204 -5.79 5.53 -3.19
CA PRO A 204 -5.45 5.30 -1.79
C PRO A 204 -4.38 6.29 -1.29
N GLY A 205 -4.55 6.81 -0.07
CA GLY A 205 -3.71 7.89 0.47
C GLY A 205 -2.19 7.67 0.34
N TRP A 206 -1.69 6.47 0.62
CA TRP A 206 -0.25 6.14 0.47
C TRP A 206 0.31 6.25 -0.95
N MET A 207 -0.54 6.17 -1.97
CA MET A 207 -0.13 6.35 -3.36
C MET A 207 0.17 7.83 -3.67
N ILE A 208 -0.46 8.72 -2.91
CA ILE A 208 -0.50 10.16 -3.15
C ILE A 208 0.00 10.96 -1.94
N ASP A 209 0.79 10.33 -1.07
CA ASP A 209 1.37 10.94 0.13
C ASP A 209 2.91 10.76 0.19
N PRO A 210 3.69 11.71 -0.38
CA PRO A 210 3.21 12.89 -1.10
C PRO A 210 2.83 12.59 -2.56
N LEU A 211 1.89 13.37 -3.11
CA LEU A 211 1.56 13.35 -4.53
C LEU A 211 2.66 14.06 -5.31
N GLN A 212 3.29 13.37 -6.25
CA GLN A 212 4.21 14.03 -7.18
C GLN A 212 3.43 14.70 -8.32
N THR A 213 3.83 15.93 -8.62
CA THR A 213 3.18 16.78 -9.62
C THR A 213 4.21 17.53 -10.44
N GLN A 214 3.86 17.86 -11.67
CA GLN A 214 4.59 18.77 -12.53
C GLN A 214 3.86 20.09 -12.64
N PHE A 215 4.64 21.16 -12.78
CA PHE A 215 4.10 22.50 -12.88
C PHE A 215 4.90 23.37 -13.85
N THR A 216 4.20 23.89 -14.84
CA THR A 216 4.66 24.93 -15.75
C THR A 216 3.47 25.79 -16.17
N ASP A 217 3.69 27.07 -16.45
CA ASP A 217 2.66 27.86 -17.14
C ASP A 217 2.62 27.44 -18.61
N ASN A 218 1.48 27.61 -19.28
CA ASN A 218 1.31 27.10 -20.63
C ASN A 218 0.37 27.93 -21.52
N LEU A 219 0.54 27.70 -22.82
CA LEU A 219 -0.41 28.08 -23.85
C LEU A 219 -1.21 26.84 -24.24
N PHE A 220 -2.53 26.96 -24.28
CA PHE A 220 -3.44 25.89 -24.68
C PHE A 220 -4.52 26.38 -25.64
N ASN A 221 -5.18 25.46 -26.31
CA ASN A 221 -6.33 25.72 -27.18
C ASN A 221 -7.35 24.58 -27.04
N SER A 222 -8.36 24.55 -27.91
CA SER A 222 -9.39 23.49 -27.92
C SER A 222 -8.87 22.08 -28.24
N GLY A 223 -7.58 21.90 -28.53
CA GLY A 223 -6.94 20.60 -28.70
C GLY A 223 -6.14 20.15 -27.47
N GLY A 224 -6.04 21.00 -26.44
CA GLY A 224 -5.19 20.80 -25.29
C GLY A 224 -3.98 21.72 -25.26
N GLU A 225 -2.91 21.27 -24.61
CA GLU A 225 -1.68 22.05 -24.48
C GLU A 225 -0.97 22.24 -25.82
N VAL A 226 -0.47 23.46 -26.06
CA VAL A 226 0.33 23.82 -27.25
C VAL A 226 1.82 23.87 -26.92
N ARG A 227 2.19 24.55 -25.83
CA ARG A 227 3.58 24.67 -25.36
C ARG A 227 3.65 25.28 -23.95
N HIS A 228 4.77 25.03 -23.26
CA HIS A 228 5.11 25.73 -22.03
C HIS A 228 5.41 27.21 -22.30
N LEU A 229 5.08 28.06 -21.34
CA LEU A 229 5.39 29.49 -21.32
C LEU A 229 6.22 29.83 -20.08
N PRO A 230 6.98 30.94 -20.11
CA PRO A 230 7.52 31.54 -18.90
C PRO A 230 6.42 31.79 -17.88
N TYR A 231 6.72 31.52 -16.61
CA TYR A 231 5.74 31.66 -15.53
C TYR A 231 5.20 33.09 -15.44
N GLY A 232 3.86 33.24 -15.51
CA GLY A 232 3.17 34.53 -15.46
C GLY A 232 2.61 35.00 -16.80
N GLU A 233 3.04 34.40 -17.92
CA GLU A 233 2.51 34.74 -19.26
C GLU A 233 1.20 34.03 -19.59
N GLY A 234 0.97 32.84 -19.04
CA GLY A 234 -0.28 32.12 -19.15
C GLY A 234 -1.22 32.41 -17.98
N THR A 235 -2.20 31.52 -17.76
CA THR A 235 -3.26 31.68 -16.75
C THR A 235 -3.10 30.78 -15.53
N LEU A 236 -2.17 29.82 -15.55
CA LEU A 236 -1.97 28.89 -14.44
C LEU A 236 -1.10 29.53 -13.35
N ARG A 237 -1.52 29.44 -12.08
CA ARG A 237 -0.78 30.01 -10.94
C ARG A 237 -0.55 29.00 -9.84
N VAL A 238 0.65 29.01 -9.26
CA VAL A 238 1.06 28.06 -8.23
C VAL A 238 0.38 28.37 -6.89
N LYS A 239 0.14 29.65 -6.57
CA LYS A 239 -0.51 30.04 -5.32
C LYS A 239 -1.84 29.34 -5.04
N PRO A 240 -2.86 29.41 -5.93
CA PRO A 240 -4.14 28.73 -5.68
C PRO A 240 -4.00 27.21 -5.57
N LEU A 241 -3.04 26.60 -6.27
CA LEU A 241 -2.71 25.18 -6.12
C LEU A 241 -2.20 24.88 -4.69
N ILE A 242 -1.24 25.66 -4.20
CA ILE A 242 -0.66 25.46 -2.87
C ILE A 242 -1.68 25.73 -1.78
N GLU A 243 -2.51 26.76 -1.93
CA GLU A 243 -3.64 27.01 -1.03
C GLU A 243 -4.57 25.79 -0.98
N ALA A 244 -4.91 25.21 -2.13
CA ALA A 244 -5.80 24.04 -2.22
C ALA A 244 -5.17 22.78 -1.58
N ALA A 245 -3.87 22.56 -1.78
CA ALA A 245 -3.15 21.46 -1.13
C ALA A 245 -3.16 21.62 0.40
N LEU A 246 -2.98 22.84 0.90
CA LEU A 246 -3.02 23.14 2.34
C LEU A 246 -4.42 22.98 2.94
N THR A 247 -5.47 23.44 2.24
CA THR A 247 -6.86 23.36 2.74
C THR A 247 -7.36 21.93 2.76
N THR A 248 -6.94 21.12 1.79
CA THR A 248 -7.31 19.70 1.66
C THR A 248 -6.37 18.73 2.38
N ASP A 249 -5.30 19.22 3.02
CA ASP A 249 -4.29 18.39 3.70
C ASP A 249 -3.66 17.34 2.79
N LEU A 250 -3.23 17.76 1.59
CA LEU A 250 -2.49 16.93 0.63
C LEU A 250 -1.00 17.29 0.69
N ALA A 251 -0.15 16.32 1.03
CA ALA A 251 1.28 16.48 0.84
C ALA A 251 1.63 16.37 -0.65
N MET A 252 2.53 17.23 -1.13
CA MET A 252 2.79 17.38 -2.56
C MET A 252 4.28 17.62 -2.84
N VAL A 253 4.77 17.03 -3.92
CA VAL A 253 6.04 17.38 -4.55
C VAL A 253 5.73 18.10 -5.85
N VAL A 254 6.19 19.34 -5.98
CA VAL A 254 6.03 20.17 -7.17
C VAL A 254 7.36 20.22 -7.91
N ILE A 255 7.43 19.55 -9.05
CA ILE A 255 8.58 19.61 -9.96
C ILE A 255 8.28 20.66 -11.03
N SER A 256 9.11 21.69 -11.12
CA SER A 256 8.96 22.70 -12.15
C SER A 256 9.59 22.24 -13.47
N GLU A 257 8.82 22.37 -14.55
CA GLU A 257 9.22 22.03 -15.92
C GLU A 257 9.37 23.26 -16.82
N ALA A 258 9.48 24.43 -16.19
CA ALA A 258 9.81 25.65 -16.90
C ALA A 258 11.19 25.51 -17.57
N ARG A 259 11.39 26.22 -18.68
CA ARG A 259 12.67 26.18 -19.42
C ARG A 259 13.67 27.20 -18.89
N GLU A 260 13.15 28.27 -18.30
CA GLU A 260 13.91 29.41 -17.81
C GLU A 260 14.11 29.34 -16.30
N GLU A 261 15.35 29.56 -15.84
CA GLU A 261 15.69 29.62 -14.41
C GLU A 261 14.86 30.69 -13.67
N SER A 262 14.59 31.82 -14.32
CA SER A 262 13.74 32.88 -13.75
C SER A 262 12.31 32.43 -13.44
N SER A 263 11.78 31.45 -14.18
CA SER A 263 10.45 30.91 -13.91
C SER A 263 10.47 29.94 -12.73
N HIS A 264 11.51 29.11 -12.58
CA HIS A 264 11.69 28.30 -11.37
C HIS A 264 11.75 29.19 -10.11
N ASP A 265 12.54 30.27 -10.16
CA ASP A 265 12.69 31.22 -9.05
C ASP A 265 11.35 31.90 -8.71
N ALA A 266 10.60 32.32 -9.73
CA ALA A 266 9.31 32.98 -9.53
C ALA A 266 8.25 32.04 -8.91
N ILE A 267 8.15 30.80 -9.40
CA ILE A 267 7.26 29.78 -8.84
C ILE A 267 7.63 29.50 -7.39
N GLN A 268 8.92 29.32 -7.11
CA GLN A 268 9.41 29.05 -5.76
C GLN A 268 9.15 30.21 -4.79
N ALA A 269 9.36 31.44 -5.24
CA ALA A 269 9.12 32.64 -4.44
C ALA A 269 7.64 32.72 -4.04
N GLU A 270 6.72 32.54 -5.00
CA GLU A 270 5.28 32.59 -4.75
C GLU A 270 4.80 31.42 -3.87
N LEU A 271 5.31 30.21 -4.09
CA LEU A 271 5.06 29.06 -3.22
C LEU A 271 5.53 29.33 -1.79
N THR A 272 6.76 29.85 -1.62
CA THR A 272 7.35 30.16 -0.31
C THR A 272 6.57 31.27 0.42
N GLU A 273 6.11 32.29 -0.30
CA GLU A 273 5.26 33.35 0.26
C GLU A 273 3.89 32.81 0.69
N THR A 274 3.29 31.94 -0.14
CA THR A 274 2.00 31.31 0.16
C THR A 274 2.09 30.47 1.44
N LEU A 275 3.15 29.67 1.60
CA LEU A 275 3.38 28.87 2.81
C LEU A 275 3.58 29.70 4.09
N LYS A 276 4.02 30.96 3.98
CA LYS A 276 4.18 31.89 5.12
C LYS A 276 2.86 32.57 5.51
N THR A 277 1.88 32.63 4.61
CA THR A 277 0.65 33.41 4.81
C THR A 277 -0.44 32.53 5.44
N PRO A 278 -1.06 32.93 6.57
CA PRO A 278 -2.17 32.18 7.14
C PRO A 278 -3.41 32.24 6.23
N SER A 279 -3.83 31.10 5.66
CA SER A 279 -5.10 30.98 4.93
C SER A 279 -6.28 31.33 5.86
N LYS A 280 -7.06 32.35 5.48
CA LYS A 280 -8.34 32.69 6.11
C LYS A 280 -9.45 31.89 5.43
N GLY A 281 -9.52 30.59 5.67
CA GLY A 281 -10.58 29.77 5.07
C GLY A 281 -10.28 28.29 5.05
N SER A 282 -10.16 27.67 6.21
CA SER A 282 -10.38 26.23 6.35
C SER A 282 -10.72 25.95 7.80
N ALA A 283 -11.84 25.26 8.03
CA ALA A 283 -12.19 24.73 9.33
C ALA A 283 -11.19 23.61 9.68
N SER A 284 -9.99 24.01 10.12
CA SER A 284 -8.92 23.08 10.45
C SER A 284 -9.29 22.29 11.70
N GLY A 285 -9.48 20.98 11.56
CA GLY A 285 -9.28 20.07 12.68
C GLY A 285 -7.84 20.24 13.20
N ARG A 286 -7.67 20.24 14.52
CA ARG A 286 -6.32 20.19 15.11
C ARG A 286 -5.73 18.81 14.81
N LYS A 287 -4.41 18.70 14.64
CA LYS A 287 -3.76 17.38 14.65
C LYS A 287 -4.19 16.67 15.95
N LEU A 288 -4.60 15.42 15.82
CA LEU A 288 -4.96 14.60 16.94
C LEU A 288 -3.70 14.38 17.79
N ASP A 289 -3.69 14.99 18.97
CA ASP A 289 -2.53 15.05 19.87
C ASP A 289 -2.67 14.08 21.05
N SER A 290 -3.49 13.04 20.87
CA SER A 290 -3.90 12.08 21.92
C SER A 290 -3.10 10.78 21.90
N GLY A 291 -1.98 10.76 21.17
CA GLY A 291 -1.15 9.58 20.97
C GLY A 291 0.26 9.78 21.53
N THR A 292 0.90 8.67 21.90
CA THR A 292 2.26 8.62 22.44
C THR A 292 3.31 8.26 21.38
N VAL A 293 2.88 7.80 20.20
CA VAL A 293 3.75 7.40 19.10
C VAL A 293 3.81 8.49 18.02
N ASP A 294 5.00 8.69 17.44
CA ASP A 294 5.15 9.57 16.29
C ASP A 294 4.92 8.79 14.99
N PHE A 295 3.74 9.00 14.41
CA PHE A 295 3.34 8.39 13.15
C PHE A 295 3.75 9.28 11.96
N PRO A 296 4.00 8.70 10.77
CA PRO A 296 4.37 9.46 9.56
C PRO A 296 3.41 10.62 9.29
N ASP A 297 2.10 10.36 9.48
CA ASP A 297 1.05 11.36 9.39
C ASP A 297 0.09 11.25 10.57
N ARG A 298 -0.41 12.39 11.05
CA ARG A 298 -1.39 12.46 12.15
C ARG A 298 -2.76 12.82 11.62
N LEU A 299 -3.76 12.08 12.06
CA LEU A 299 -5.18 12.35 11.82
C LEU A 299 -5.51 13.77 12.25
N ARG A 300 -6.26 14.48 11.42
CA ARG A 300 -6.83 15.78 11.78
C ARG A 300 -8.23 15.56 12.32
N ALA A 301 -8.47 16.06 13.52
CA ALA A 301 -9.77 15.95 14.16
C ALA A 301 -10.17 17.26 14.83
N ARG A 302 -11.46 17.57 14.78
CA ARG A 302 -12.05 18.68 15.53
C ARG A 302 -12.62 18.13 16.82
N LYS A 303 -12.26 18.72 17.96
CA LYS A 303 -12.90 18.38 19.24
C LYS A 303 -14.37 18.82 19.20
N GLU A 304 -15.27 17.90 19.51
CA GLU A 304 -16.71 18.16 19.56
C GLU A 304 -17.32 17.47 20.78
N GLY A 305 -17.80 18.27 21.74
CA GLY A 305 -18.26 17.77 23.03
C GLY A 305 -17.17 16.97 23.76
N LYS A 306 -17.49 15.70 24.08
CA LYS A 306 -16.57 14.74 24.72
C LYS A 306 -15.76 13.90 23.72
N GLY A 307 -15.98 14.07 22.42
CA GLY A 307 -15.34 13.30 21.36
C GLY A 307 -14.54 14.17 20.38
N PHE A 308 -14.10 13.52 19.31
CA PHE A 308 -13.36 14.13 18.21
C PHE A 308 -13.98 13.69 16.88
N ILE A 309 -14.27 14.63 16.00
CA ILE A 309 -14.74 14.33 14.65
C ILE A 309 -13.55 14.37 13.71
N VAL A 310 -13.27 13.25 13.05
CA VAL A 310 -12.31 13.21 11.93
C VAL A 310 -13.04 13.64 10.66
N ALA A 311 -12.47 14.63 9.98
CA ALA A 311 -12.96 15.10 8.69
C ALA A 311 -12.56 14.13 7.58
N GLY A 312 -13.45 13.91 6.62
CA GLY A 312 -13.27 12.98 5.52
C GLY A 312 -14.62 12.73 4.82
N PRO A 313 -14.64 11.94 3.73
CA PRO A 313 -15.87 11.61 3.02
C PRO A 313 -16.89 10.88 3.92
N ARG A 314 -16.41 10.22 4.98
CA ARG A 314 -17.24 9.53 5.99
C ARG A 314 -16.88 10.03 7.39
N PRO A 315 -17.48 11.14 7.86
CA PRO A 315 -17.15 11.70 9.17
C PRO A 315 -17.34 10.69 10.30
N LEU A 316 -16.34 10.58 11.17
CA LEU A 316 -16.31 9.62 12.27
C LEU A 316 -16.13 10.32 13.61
N SER A 317 -16.98 9.95 14.58
CA SER A 317 -16.82 10.38 15.97
C SER A 317 -15.96 9.39 16.75
N LEU A 318 -14.80 9.86 17.20
CA LEU A 318 -13.84 9.12 18.01
C LEU A 318 -13.95 9.55 19.48
N THR A 319 -13.76 8.60 20.39
CA THR A 319 -13.92 8.82 21.82
C THR A 319 -12.81 8.17 22.63
N ASN A 320 -12.55 8.70 23.83
CA ASN A 320 -11.61 8.13 24.81
C ASN A 320 -10.20 7.91 24.25
N LEU A 321 -9.70 8.88 23.49
CA LEU A 321 -8.47 8.70 22.72
C LEU A 321 -7.22 8.56 23.60
N ASP A 322 -7.18 9.25 24.74
CA ASP A 322 -6.08 9.14 25.70
C ASP A 322 -6.14 7.88 26.57
N LYS A 323 -7.14 7.01 26.36
CA LYS A 323 -7.32 5.80 27.15
C LYS A 323 -6.15 4.84 26.93
N PRO A 324 -5.41 4.44 27.97
CA PRO A 324 -4.33 3.47 27.83
C PRO A 324 -4.88 2.11 27.39
N PHE A 325 -4.31 1.56 26.32
CA PHE A 325 -4.65 0.23 25.81
C PHE A 325 -3.54 -0.80 26.08
N PHE A 326 -2.29 -0.34 26.16
CA PHE A 326 -1.12 -1.18 26.37
C PHE A 326 -0.32 -0.73 27.61
N PRO A 327 0.39 -1.64 28.30
CA PRO A 327 1.16 -1.34 29.51
C PRO A 327 2.20 -0.22 29.36
N GLU A 328 2.76 -0.07 28.16
CA GLU A 328 3.78 0.92 27.82
C GLU A 328 3.23 2.35 27.68
N GLY A 329 1.90 2.50 27.77
CA GLY A 329 1.23 3.80 27.65
C GLY A 329 0.60 4.07 26.28
N TYR A 330 0.76 3.15 25.31
CA TYR A 330 0.09 3.29 24.01
C TYR A 330 -1.42 3.36 24.19
N THR A 331 -2.04 4.37 23.58
CA THR A 331 -3.43 4.72 23.80
C THR A 331 -4.35 4.13 22.75
N LYS A 332 -5.66 4.21 22.98
CA LYS A 332 -6.67 3.97 21.97
C LYS A 332 -6.48 4.88 20.75
N GLY A 333 -6.06 6.13 20.97
CA GLY A 333 -5.70 7.07 19.92
C GLY A 333 -4.54 6.58 19.05
N ASP A 334 -3.49 6.05 19.66
CA ASP A 334 -2.37 5.43 18.93
C ASP A 334 -2.83 4.27 18.05
N LEU A 335 -3.73 3.42 18.56
CA LEU A 335 -4.27 2.30 17.79
C LEU A 335 -5.11 2.76 16.58
N ILE A 336 -5.98 3.76 16.78
CA ILE A 336 -6.79 4.34 15.69
C ILE A 336 -5.86 4.97 14.64
N GLN A 337 -4.85 5.72 15.09
CA GLN A 337 -3.89 6.35 14.21
C GLN A 337 -3.07 5.32 13.41
N TYR A 338 -2.61 4.25 14.06
CA TYR A 338 -1.91 3.16 13.41
C TYR A 338 -2.75 2.57 12.26
N TYR A 339 -3.99 2.19 12.55
CA TYR A 339 -4.87 1.60 11.54
C TYR A 339 -5.22 2.58 10.42
N ALA A 340 -5.37 3.86 10.74
CA ALA A 340 -5.55 4.91 9.73
C ALA A 340 -4.34 5.07 8.81
N SER A 341 -3.13 4.88 9.33
CA SER A 341 -1.87 5.07 8.60
C SER A 341 -1.51 3.84 7.76
N VAL A 342 -1.80 2.63 8.26
CA VAL A 342 -1.54 1.37 7.56
C VAL A 342 -2.68 0.97 6.60
N ALA A 343 -3.84 1.64 6.67
CA ALA A 343 -5.01 1.42 5.80
C ALA A 343 -4.65 1.17 4.32
N PRO A 344 -3.89 2.06 3.65
CA PRO A 344 -3.12 1.78 2.45
C PRO A 344 -2.71 0.35 2.10
N LEU A 345 -2.07 -0.33 3.05
CA LEU A 345 -1.40 -1.60 2.88
C LEU A 345 -2.31 -2.73 3.33
N ILE A 346 -3.05 -2.55 4.42
CA ILE A 346 -3.89 -3.60 5.00
C ILE A 346 -5.21 -3.80 4.25
N LEU A 347 -5.82 -2.73 3.71
CA LEU A 347 -7.14 -2.81 3.07
C LEU A 347 -7.19 -3.77 1.88
N PRO A 348 -6.20 -3.80 0.97
CA PRO A 348 -6.19 -4.78 -0.12
C PRO A 348 -6.23 -6.24 0.37
N HIS A 349 -5.63 -6.54 1.53
CA HIS A 349 -5.67 -7.89 2.14
C HIS A 349 -7.00 -8.20 2.84
N LEU A 350 -7.76 -7.18 3.21
CA LEU A 350 -9.06 -7.31 3.87
C LEU A 350 -10.25 -7.16 2.91
N ALA A 351 -10.00 -6.75 1.68
CA ALA A 351 -11.01 -6.43 0.69
C ALA A 351 -12.01 -7.57 0.53
N GLU A 352 -13.30 -7.25 0.72
CA GLU A 352 -14.44 -8.17 0.58
C GLU A 352 -14.41 -9.40 1.50
N ARG A 353 -13.52 -9.43 2.50
CA ARG A 353 -13.46 -10.54 3.46
C ARG A 353 -14.32 -10.22 4.67
N PRO A 354 -15.27 -11.10 5.06
CA PRO A 354 -15.91 -11.02 6.35
C PRO A 354 -14.89 -10.97 7.49
N ILE A 355 -15.06 -10.03 8.43
CA ILE A 355 -14.11 -9.82 9.54
C ILE A 355 -14.74 -10.21 10.86
N SER A 356 -14.01 -11.04 11.61
CA SER A 356 -14.22 -11.18 13.04
C SER A 356 -13.31 -10.24 13.82
N MET A 357 -13.84 -9.62 14.87
CA MET A 357 -13.14 -8.61 15.66
C MET A 357 -12.78 -9.17 17.05
N SER A 358 -11.52 -9.03 17.47
CA SER A 358 -11.13 -9.23 18.87
C SER A 358 -11.07 -7.90 19.60
N ARG A 359 -12.04 -7.66 20.49
CA ARG A 359 -12.26 -6.36 21.13
C ARG A 359 -11.76 -6.34 22.57
N TYR A 360 -11.04 -5.27 22.90
CA TYR A 360 -10.44 -4.96 24.19
C TYR A 360 -10.87 -3.54 24.59
N PRO A 361 -12.14 -3.32 24.99
CA PRO A 361 -12.66 -1.98 25.27
C PRO A 361 -11.87 -1.22 26.34
N ASP A 362 -11.24 -1.95 27.27
CA ASP A 362 -10.46 -1.46 28.40
C ASP A 362 -8.95 -1.74 28.27
N GLY A 363 -8.47 -2.00 27.06
CA GLY A 363 -7.07 -2.37 26.80
C GLY A 363 -6.76 -3.85 27.07
N ILE A 364 -5.52 -4.25 26.82
CA ILE A 364 -5.12 -5.67 26.78
C ILE A 364 -5.19 -6.39 28.14
N ASN A 365 -5.21 -5.62 29.24
CA ASN A 365 -5.33 -6.15 30.61
C ASN A 365 -6.80 -6.22 31.09
N GLY A 366 -7.74 -5.69 30.31
CA GLY A 366 -9.16 -5.72 30.60
C GLY A 366 -9.88 -6.93 30.02
N PRO A 367 -11.21 -7.02 30.22
CA PRO A 367 -12.03 -8.03 29.57
C PRO A 367 -11.96 -7.92 28.03
N THR A 368 -11.98 -9.07 27.37
CA THR A 368 -11.97 -9.18 25.91
C THR A 368 -13.10 -10.07 25.43
N PHE A 369 -13.56 -9.84 24.20
CA PHE A 369 -14.52 -10.70 23.53
C PHE A 369 -14.31 -10.73 22.02
N TYR A 370 -14.76 -11.83 21.42
CA TYR A 370 -14.70 -12.06 19.98
C TYR A 370 -16.06 -11.76 19.36
N GLU A 371 -16.12 -10.77 18.48
CA GLU A 371 -17.36 -10.28 17.86
C GLU A 371 -17.36 -10.65 16.38
N LYS A 372 -18.25 -11.58 16.01
CA LYS A 372 -18.43 -12.04 14.63
C LYS A 372 -19.52 -11.23 13.91
N ARG A 373 -20.65 -10.99 14.60
CA ARG A 373 -21.79 -10.28 14.03
C ARG A 373 -21.52 -8.78 13.99
N ALA A 374 -21.95 -8.15 12.91
CA ALA A 374 -22.08 -6.71 12.81
C ALA A 374 -22.95 -6.20 13.98
N PRO A 375 -22.44 -5.30 14.83
CA PRO A 375 -23.21 -4.78 15.95
C PRO A 375 -24.18 -3.73 15.44
N GLY A 376 -25.43 -3.72 15.91
CA GLY A 376 -26.51 -2.85 15.39
C GLY A 376 -26.36 -1.33 15.54
N HIS A 377 -25.20 -0.85 15.99
CA HIS A 377 -24.85 0.57 16.08
C HIS A 377 -23.69 0.93 15.13
N GLN A 378 -23.44 0.10 14.12
CA GLN A 378 -22.49 0.40 13.06
C GLN A 378 -22.98 1.62 12.25
N PRO A 379 -22.06 2.43 11.68
CA PRO A 379 -22.43 3.52 10.81
C PRO A 379 -23.20 3.01 9.57
N PRO A 380 -24.18 3.77 9.03
CA PRO A 380 -25.00 3.32 7.89
C PRO A 380 -24.21 3.01 6.61
N TRP A 381 -23.03 3.61 6.45
CA TRP A 381 -22.14 3.38 5.31
C TRP A 381 -21.27 2.13 5.46
N MET A 382 -21.29 1.47 6.62
CA MET A 382 -20.47 0.30 6.89
C MET A 382 -21.07 -0.93 6.20
N GLU A 383 -20.31 -1.50 5.29
CA GLU A 383 -20.74 -2.65 4.52
C GLU A 383 -20.69 -3.94 5.35
N THR A 384 -21.60 -4.86 5.01
CA THR A 384 -21.69 -6.18 5.63
C THR A 384 -21.78 -7.27 4.57
N ALA A 385 -21.31 -8.47 4.93
CA ALA A 385 -21.51 -9.69 4.17
C ALA A 385 -22.32 -10.68 4.99
N SER A 386 -23.35 -11.27 4.39
CA SER A 386 -24.15 -12.30 5.03
C SER A 386 -23.45 -13.65 4.92
N VAL A 387 -23.12 -14.25 6.07
CA VAL A 387 -22.36 -15.50 6.17
C VAL A 387 -23.26 -16.60 6.73
N PRO A 388 -23.43 -17.73 6.03
CA PRO A 388 -24.11 -18.90 6.56
C PRO A 388 -23.37 -19.47 7.77
N SER A 389 -24.11 -19.69 8.87
CA SER A 389 -23.59 -20.24 10.11
C SER A 389 -24.69 -20.93 10.91
N ASP A 390 -24.71 -22.27 10.88
CA ASP A 390 -25.66 -23.08 11.65
C ASP A 390 -25.57 -22.83 13.16
N SER A 391 -24.35 -22.65 13.69
CA SER A 391 -24.10 -22.28 15.09
C SER A 391 -24.74 -20.95 15.51
N MET A 392 -25.15 -20.14 14.54
CA MET A 392 -25.72 -18.81 14.68
C MET A 392 -27.18 -18.75 14.22
N GLY A 393 -27.81 -19.89 13.94
CA GLY A 393 -29.22 -19.98 13.59
C GLY A 393 -29.55 -19.44 12.20
N GLY A 394 -28.73 -19.78 11.19
CA GLY A 394 -28.94 -19.38 9.80
C GLY A 394 -27.84 -18.44 9.32
N ASN A 395 -28.19 -17.26 8.83
CA ASN A 395 -27.22 -16.28 8.35
C ASN A 395 -26.83 -15.28 9.46
N ALA A 396 -25.57 -14.86 9.43
CA ALA A 396 -25.03 -13.81 10.29
C ALA A 396 -24.32 -12.78 9.42
N ASP A 397 -24.64 -11.50 9.62
CA ASP A 397 -23.96 -10.43 8.92
C ASP A 397 -22.64 -10.11 9.61
N PHE A 398 -21.55 -10.15 8.87
CA PHE A 398 -20.20 -9.79 9.30
C PHE A 398 -19.84 -8.43 8.70
N LEU A 399 -18.99 -7.67 9.39
CA LEU A 399 -18.50 -6.39 8.86
C LEU A 399 -17.43 -6.61 7.78
N LEU A 400 -17.37 -5.68 6.83
CA LEU A 400 -16.31 -5.58 5.82
C LEU A 400 -15.42 -4.35 6.09
N ALA A 401 -14.11 -4.49 5.81
CA ALA A 401 -13.17 -3.36 5.83
C ALA A 401 -13.03 -2.74 4.44
N SER A 402 -13.99 -1.93 4.02
CA SER A 402 -13.97 -1.36 2.67
C SER A 402 -13.12 -0.08 2.54
N ASN A 403 -12.76 0.56 3.65
CA ASN A 403 -12.05 1.85 3.63
C ASN A 403 -11.33 2.14 4.94
N ARG A 404 -10.54 3.22 4.93
CA ARG A 404 -9.75 3.71 6.07
C ARG A 404 -10.63 3.97 7.29
N GLU A 405 -11.80 4.56 7.07
CA GLU A 405 -12.76 4.88 8.12
C GLU A 405 -13.33 3.60 8.78
N SER A 406 -13.56 2.51 8.04
CA SER A 406 -13.94 1.22 8.64
C SER A 406 -12.91 0.75 9.68
N LEU A 407 -11.61 0.81 9.33
CA LEU A 407 -10.53 0.40 10.24
C LEU A 407 -10.43 1.29 11.48
N MET A 408 -10.56 2.61 11.29
CA MET A 408 -10.60 3.56 12.40
C MET A 408 -11.79 3.30 13.31
N TRP A 409 -12.95 2.95 12.74
CA TRP A 409 -14.14 2.61 13.52
C TRP A 409 -13.97 1.30 14.29
N PHE A 410 -13.38 0.25 13.70
CA PHE A 410 -13.03 -0.98 14.42
C PHE A 410 -12.13 -0.68 15.62
N ALA A 411 -11.05 0.09 15.42
CA ALA A 411 -10.15 0.51 16.48
C ALA A 411 -10.87 1.36 17.55
N ASN A 412 -11.78 2.25 17.13
CA ASN A 412 -12.60 3.05 18.04
C ASN A 412 -13.56 2.19 18.88
N MET A 413 -13.97 1.03 18.37
CA MET A 413 -14.73 0.03 19.09
C MET A 413 -13.87 -0.81 20.05
N GLY A 414 -12.57 -0.55 20.11
CA GLY A 414 -11.61 -1.33 20.89
C GLY A 414 -11.16 -2.61 20.20
N CYS A 415 -11.43 -2.78 18.91
CA CYS A 415 -10.89 -3.91 18.15
C CYS A 415 -9.37 -3.74 18.01
N ILE A 416 -8.60 -4.63 18.63
CA ILE A 416 -7.14 -4.65 18.51
C ILE A 416 -6.73 -5.58 17.36
N GLU A 417 -7.35 -6.75 17.25
CA GLU A 417 -7.03 -7.74 16.20
C GLU A 417 -8.16 -7.88 15.18
N LEU A 418 -7.80 -7.84 13.90
CA LEU A 418 -8.68 -8.09 12.78
C LEU A 418 -8.43 -9.51 12.25
N HIS A 419 -9.49 -10.33 12.20
CA HIS A 419 -9.44 -11.72 11.77
C HIS A 419 -10.34 -11.92 10.54
N PRO A 420 -9.82 -11.68 9.32
CA PRO A 420 -10.57 -11.90 8.09
C PRO A 420 -10.73 -13.40 7.78
N PHE A 421 -11.77 -13.71 7.01
CA PHE A 421 -11.95 -15.02 6.38
C PHE A 421 -10.86 -15.29 5.33
N HIS A 422 -10.61 -16.56 5.04
CA HIS A 422 -9.70 -16.98 3.97
C HIS A 422 -10.36 -16.95 2.58
N SER A 423 -11.66 -16.65 2.54
CA SER A 423 -12.48 -16.46 1.35
C SER A 423 -13.08 -15.04 1.33
N ARG A 424 -13.64 -14.66 0.18
CA ARG A 424 -14.34 -13.40 -0.04
C ARG A 424 -15.84 -13.59 0.06
N ALA A 425 -16.58 -12.52 0.33
CA ALA A 425 -18.03 -12.52 0.46
C ALA A 425 -18.76 -13.09 -0.76
N GLY A 426 -18.22 -12.88 -1.97
CA GLY A 426 -18.79 -13.44 -3.20
C GLY A 426 -18.56 -14.96 -3.39
N SER A 427 -17.65 -15.57 -2.63
CA SER A 427 -17.24 -16.97 -2.79
C SER A 427 -16.83 -17.58 -1.44
N LEU A 428 -17.72 -17.52 -0.44
CA LEU A 428 -17.41 -17.90 0.95
C LEU A 428 -16.90 -19.33 1.13
N ASP A 429 -17.30 -20.27 0.27
CA ASP A 429 -16.88 -21.68 0.28
C ASP A 429 -15.55 -21.93 -0.45
N ARG A 430 -15.06 -20.94 -1.20
CA ARG A 430 -13.85 -21.01 -2.03
C ARG A 430 -12.78 -20.03 -1.54
N PRO A 431 -11.85 -20.46 -0.67
CA PRO A 431 -10.77 -19.60 -0.22
C PRO A 431 -9.78 -19.32 -1.36
N ASP A 432 -9.21 -18.13 -1.35
CA ASP A 432 -8.11 -17.70 -2.23
C ASP A 432 -6.74 -17.76 -1.52
N ILE A 433 -6.71 -18.28 -0.29
CA ILE A 433 -5.51 -18.43 0.53
C ILE A 433 -5.53 -19.76 1.27
N ALA A 434 -4.44 -20.53 1.16
CA ALA A 434 -4.12 -21.62 2.08
C ALA A 434 -3.13 -21.14 3.14
N ILE A 435 -3.27 -21.61 4.37
CA ILE A 435 -2.49 -21.16 5.52
C ILE A 435 -1.78 -22.33 6.17
N PHE A 436 -0.46 -22.18 6.34
CA PHE A 436 0.35 -23.02 7.20
C PHE A 436 0.65 -22.24 8.48
N ASP A 437 0.05 -22.66 9.59
CA ASP A 437 0.23 -22.04 10.91
C ASP A 437 1.19 -22.89 11.75
N PHE A 438 2.35 -22.32 12.05
CA PHE A 438 3.37 -22.91 12.91
C PHE A 438 3.22 -22.36 14.33
N ASP A 439 2.49 -23.09 15.18
CA ASP A 439 2.18 -22.69 16.55
C ASP A 439 3.09 -23.41 17.56
N PRO A 440 4.10 -22.75 18.15
CA PRO A 440 4.98 -23.37 19.13
C PRO A 440 4.21 -23.71 20.41
N ALA A 441 4.16 -24.99 20.75
CA ALA A 441 3.59 -25.44 22.01
C ALA A 441 4.50 -25.09 23.20
N GLU A 442 4.04 -25.36 24.41
CA GLU A 442 4.85 -25.14 25.61
C GLU A 442 6.19 -25.88 25.51
N GLY A 443 7.29 -25.14 25.71
CA GLY A 443 8.66 -25.66 25.66
C GLY A 443 9.25 -25.78 24.25
N ALA A 444 8.53 -25.36 23.20
CA ALA A 444 9.10 -25.24 21.86
C ALA A 444 9.85 -23.91 21.70
N GLU A 445 10.96 -23.95 20.98
CA GLU A 445 11.84 -22.82 20.72
C GLU A 445 11.57 -22.20 19.34
N TRP A 446 11.90 -20.92 19.17
CA TRP A 446 11.67 -20.20 17.89
C TRP A 446 12.44 -20.81 16.72
N GLU A 447 13.63 -21.33 16.98
CA GLU A 447 14.49 -21.98 15.99
C GLU A 447 13.78 -23.19 15.36
N GLN A 448 12.93 -23.90 16.11
CA GLN A 448 12.10 -24.99 15.60
C GLN A 448 11.02 -24.47 14.64
N VAL A 449 10.41 -23.31 14.94
CA VAL A 449 9.43 -22.63 14.07
C VAL A 449 10.10 -22.25 12.75
N VAL A 450 11.29 -21.65 12.81
CA VAL A 450 12.07 -21.25 11.64
C VAL A 450 12.49 -22.46 10.81
N ALA A 451 12.95 -23.54 11.45
CA ALA A 451 13.32 -24.78 10.77
C ALA A 451 12.12 -25.40 10.03
N GLY A 452 10.96 -25.48 10.68
CA GLY A 452 9.72 -25.97 10.06
C GLY A 452 9.28 -25.12 8.86
N ALA A 453 9.33 -23.80 9.00
CA ALA A 453 8.99 -22.88 7.91
C ALA A 453 9.94 -22.98 6.71
N LYS A 454 11.25 -23.11 6.95
CA LYS A 454 12.24 -23.33 5.88
C LYS A 454 12.02 -24.66 5.15
N LEU A 455 11.68 -25.70 5.89
CA LEU A 455 11.35 -27.01 5.32
C LEU A 455 10.10 -26.91 4.43
N LEU A 456 9.06 -26.19 4.89
CA LEU A 456 7.90 -25.88 4.07
C LEU A 456 8.28 -25.12 2.79
N ASN A 457 9.14 -24.10 2.87
CA ASN A 457 9.56 -23.37 1.68
C ASN A 457 10.23 -24.27 0.63
N VAL A 458 11.11 -25.18 1.08
CA VAL A 458 11.74 -26.17 0.20
C VAL A 458 10.68 -27.06 -0.44
N LEU A 459 9.76 -27.60 0.36
CA LEU A 459 8.70 -28.49 -0.12
C LEU A 459 7.78 -27.79 -1.12
N LEU A 460 7.29 -26.59 -0.81
CA LEU A 460 6.48 -25.79 -1.73
C LEU A 460 7.23 -25.55 -3.05
N GLY A 461 8.52 -25.19 -2.98
CA GLY A 461 9.36 -25.01 -4.17
C GLY A 461 9.48 -26.27 -5.03
N GLN A 462 9.59 -27.46 -4.42
CA GLN A 462 9.57 -28.74 -5.16
C GLN A 462 8.22 -29.04 -5.80
N LEU A 463 7.13 -28.57 -5.20
CA LEU A 463 5.77 -28.70 -5.72
C LEU A 463 5.39 -27.61 -6.73
N GLY A 464 6.32 -26.69 -7.05
CA GLY A 464 6.04 -25.55 -7.94
C GLY A 464 5.15 -24.47 -7.32
N LEU A 465 5.00 -24.47 -5.99
CA LEU A 465 4.17 -23.55 -5.23
C LEU A 465 5.01 -22.52 -4.48
N ARG A 466 4.39 -21.39 -4.15
CA ARG A 466 5.02 -20.24 -3.47
C ARG A 466 4.26 -19.92 -2.19
N GLY A 467 4.99 -19.85 -1.08
CA GLY A 467 4.49 -19.34 0.20
C GLY A 467 5.11 -17.99 0.55
N TYR A 468 4.41 -17.22 1.38
CA TYR A 468 4.81 -15.91 1.86
C TYR A 468 4.74 -15.89 3.39
N PRO A 469 5.89 -15.80 4.09
CA PRO A 469 5.91 -15.86 5.55
C PRO A 469 5.56 -14.50 6.18
N LYS A 470 4.85 -14.56 7.29
CA LYS A 470 4.65 -13.42 8.19
C LYS A 470 4.84 -13.85 9.63
N LEU A 471 5.49 -12.98 10.40
CA LEU A 471 5.47 -13.08 11.86
C LEU A 471 4.02 -12.98 12.32
N SER A 472 3.59 -13.82 13.25
CA SER A 472 2.22 -13.73 13.77
C SER A 472 2.03 -12.47 14.62
N GLY A 473 3.10 -11.91 15.17
CA GLY A 473 3.09 -10.88 16.21
C GLY A 473 2.72 -11.44 17.60
N SER A 474 2.56 -12.75 17.74
CA SER A 474 2.26 -13.45 18.99
C SER A 474 3.37 -14.46 19.29
N LYS A 475 3.15 -15.76 19.06
CA LYS A 475 4.13 -16.82 19.37
C LYS A 475 4.68 -17.49 18.12
N GLY A 476 3.82 -17.79 17.15
CA GLY A 476 4.16 -18.55 15.96
C GLY A 476 4.48 -17.73 14.71
N LEU A 477 4.50 -18.44 13.58
CA LEU A 477 4.72 -17.91 12.23
C LEU A 477 3.60 -18.43 11.32
N HIS A 478 3.06 -17.58 10.45
CA HIS A 478 2.12 -18.03 9.43
C HIS A 478 2.79 -17.95 8.05
N VAL A 479 2.55 -18.93 7.20
CA VAL A 479 2.92 -18.88 5.78
C VAL A 479 1.64 -18.93 4.97
N TYR A 480 1.40 -17.87 4.18
CA TYR A 480 0.26 -17.80 3.29
C TYR A 480 0.67 -18.28 1.92
N MET A 481 -0.12 -19.16 1.34
CA MET A 481 0.03 -19.64 -0.02
C MET A 481 -1.19 -19.15 -0.80
N PRO A 482 -1.06 -18.13 -1.67
CA PRO A 482 -2.17 -17.68 -2.48
C PRO A 482 -2.58 -18.80 -3.43
N ILE A 483 -3.89 -19.06 -3.54
CA ILE A 483 -4.46 -20.11 -4.39
C ILE A 483 -5.61 -19.56 -5.21
N ALA A 484 -5.89 -20.18 -6.35
CA ALA A 484 -7.08 -19.90 -7.12
C ALA A 484 -8.34 -20.15 -6.26
N PRO A 485 -9.35 -19.25 -6.28
CA PRO A 485 -10.60 -19.42 -5.53
C PRO A 485 -11.56 -20.41 -6.21
N ASN A 486 -11.06 -21.57 -6.64
CA ASN A 486 -11.82 -22.63 -7.29
C ASN A 486 -11.91 -23.90 -6.43
N TYR A 487 -11.22 -23.98 -5.29
CA TYR A 487 -11.23 -25.12 -4.38
C TYR A 487 -12.16 -24.92 -3.19
N ALA A 488 -12.86 -25.96 -2.76
CA ALA A 488 -13.58 -25.92 -1.48
C ALA A 488 -12.59 -25.89 -0.30
N HIS A 489 -12.98 -25.24 0.79
CA HIS A 489 -12.20 -25.25 2.05
C HIS A 489 -11.74 -26.65 2.48
N SER A 490 -12.58 -27.67 2.34
CA SER A 490 -12.28 -29.07 2.67
C SER A 490 -11.07 -29.60 1.88
N ARG A 491 -11.02 -29.35 0.56
CA ARG A 491 -9.91 -29.76 -0.31
C ARG A 491 -8.62 -29.04 0.06
N VAL A 492 -8.67 -27.72 0.26
CA VAL A 492 -7.51 -26.94 0.69
C VAL A 492 -6.98 -27.42 2.05
N ARG A 493 -7.88 -27.71 3.00
CA ARG A 493 -7.50 -28.28 4.29
C ARG A 493 -6.82 -29.65 4.16
N ARG A 494 -7.33 -30.56 3.33
CA ARG A 494 -6.71 -31.87 3.06
C ARG A 494 -5.31 -31.70 2.45
N PHE A 495 -5.16 -30.78 1.52
CA PHE A 495 -3.85 -30.45 0.93
C PHE A 495 -2.86 -29.98 1.99
N VAL A 496 -3.25 -29.00 2.82
CA VAL A 496 -2.41 -28.49 3.92
C VAL A 496 -2.08 -29.60 4.94
N GLU A 497 -3.04 -30.48 5.23
CA GLU A 497 -2.84 -31.63 6.11
C GLU A 497 -1.79 -32.60 5.56
N ALA A 498 -1.87 -32.95 4.27
CA ALA A 498 -0.92 -33.84 3.61
C ALA A 498 0.50 -33.25 3.60
N VAL A 499 0.63 -31.97 3.26
CA VAL A 499 1.91 -31.24 3.36
C VAL A 499 2.42 -31.23 4.80
N GLY A 500 1.56 -30.95 5.78
CA GLY A 500 1.91 -30.97 7.20
C GLY A 500 2.44 -32.34 7.66
N LYS A 501 1.81 -33.44 7.23
CA LYS A 501 2.27 -34.81 7.54
C LYS A 501 3.67 -35.08 7.00
N LEU A 502 3.98 -34.58 5.80
CA LEU A 502 5.33 -34.69 5.24
C LEU A 502 6.36 -33.89 6.05
N LEU A 503 6.01 -32.68 6.48
CA LEU A 503 6.88 -31.88 7.34
C LEU A 503 7.17 -32.59 8.65
N VAL A 504 6.14 -33.15 9.31
CA VAL A 504 6.31 -33.94 10.54
C VAL A 504 7.14 -35.19 10.28
N ALA A 505 6.94 -35.89 9.17
CA ALA A 505 7.75 -37.08 8.84
C ALA A 505 9.24 -36.73 8.63
N ALA A 506 9.52 -35.56 8.05
CA ALA A 506 10.88 -35.09 7.81
C ALA A 506 11.55 -34.48 9.06
N ASN A 507 10.78 -33.94 10.01
CA ASN A 507 11.30 -33.45 11.29
C ASN A 507 10.38 -33.80 12.49
N PRO A 508 10.27 -35.08 12.88
CA PRO A 508 9.34 -35.53 13.91
C PRO A 508 9.76 -35.14 15.33
N GLY A 509 11.04 -34.72 15.50
CA GLY A 509 11.56 -34.23 16.77
C GLY A 509 10.99 -32.87 17.13
N ASP A 510 10.89 -31.97 16.14
CA ASP A 510 10.49 -30.57 16.36
C ASP A 510 9.05 -30.27 15.94
N LEU A 511 8.46 -31.05 15.04
CA LEU A 511 7.15 -30.76 14.46
C LEU A 511 6.11 -31.80 14.91
N THR A 512 4.85 -31.37 15.00
CA THR A 512 3.72 -32.24 15.34
C THR A 512 2.41 -31.78 14.72
N MET A 513 1.50 -32.73 14.52
CA MET A 513 0.09 -32.47 14.19
C MET A 513 -0.84 -33.17 15.20
N GLU A 514 -0.33 -33.56 16.37
CA GLU A 514 -1.10 -34.21 17.42
C GLU A 514 -2.18 -33.29 17.98
N TRP A 515 -3.42 -33.77 18.05
CA TRP A 515 -4.55 -33.00 18.60
C TRP A 515 -4.46 -32.84 20.13
N ASP A 516 -3.87 -33.78 20.83
CA ASP A 516 -3.78 -33.78 22.29
C ASP A 516 -2.69 -32.81 22.78
N ILE A 517 -3.09 -31.70 23.44
CA ILE A 517 -2.20 -30.59 23.85
C ILE A 517 -0.96 -31.08 24.65
N PRO A 518 -1.10 -31.93 25.68
CA PRO A 518 0.04 -32.53 26.38
C PRO A 518 1.07 -33.24 25.48
N ARG A 519 0.65 -33.83 24.36
CA ARG A 519 1.55 -34.54 23.42
C ARG A 519 2.34 -33.62 22.50
N ARG A 520 2.02 -32.32 22.50
CA ARG A 520 2.71 -31.30 21.69
C ARG A 520 3.92 -30.69 22.39
N LYS A 521 4.11 -30.95 23.69
CA LYS A 521 5.15 -30.31 24.50
C LYS A 521 6.54 -30.44 23.85
N GLY A 522 7.25 -29.31 23.75
CA GLY A 522 8.57 -29.22 23.12
C GLY A 522 8.56 -29.21 21.58
N LYS A 523 7.39 -29.14 20.95
CA LYS A 523 7.23 -29.17 19.48
C LYS A 523 6.39 -28.02 18.96
N VAL A 524 6.55 -27.75 17.66
CA VAL A 524 5.74 -26.81 16.89
C VAL A 524 4.58 -27.55 16.26
N PHE A 525 3.36 -27.12 16.60
CA PHE A 525 2.13 -27.66 16.06
C PHE A 525 1.82 -27.03 14.70
N ILE A 526 1.54 -27.86 13.69
CA ILE A 526 1.11 -27.41 12.36
C ILE A 526 -0.42 -27.49 12.31
N ASP A 527 -1.08 -26.34 12.47
CA ASP A 527 -2.54 -26.27 12.59
C ASP A 527 -3.23 -26.21 11.22
N HIS A 528 -3.39 -27.37 10.59
CA HIS A 528 -4.12 -27.48 9.32
C HIS A 528 -5.61 -27.08 9.43
N ASN A 529 -6.22 -27.14 10.62
CA ASN A 529 -7.63 -26.77 10.79
C ASN A 529 -7.88 -25.29 10.61
N ARG A 530 -6.85 -24.43 10.59
CA ARG A 530 -6.98 -23.03 10.20
C ARG A 530 -7.60 -22.86 8.82
N ASN A 531 -7.55 -23.88 7.96
CA ASN A 531 -8.12 -23.82 6.61
C ASN A 531 -9.59 -24.27 6.52
N ALA A 532 -10.21 -24.69 7.64
CA ALA A 532 -11.62 -25.06 7.64
C ALA A 532 -12.53 -23.84 7.37
N TYR A 533 -13.75 -24.11 6.86
CA TYR A 533 -14.73 -23.06 6.60
C TYR A 533 -15.02 -22.23 7.87
N GLY A 534 -15.12 -20.91 7.71
CA GLY A 534 -15.42 -19.97 8.79
C GLY A 534 -14.29 -19.79 9.82
N GLN A 535 -13.14 -20.45 9.63
CA GLN A 535 -11.94 -20.14 10.40
C GLN A 535 -11.34 -18.82 9.92
N THR A 536 -10.65 -18.17 10.86
CA THR A 536 -10.06 -16.86 10.67
C THR A 536 -8.73 -16.83 11.41
N ILE A 537 -7.87 -15.91 11.00
CA ILE A 537 -6.56 -15.70 11.62
C ILE A 537 -6.20 -14.22 11.55
N ALA A 538 -5.34 -13.77 12.47
CA ALA A 538 -4.94 -12.36 12.51
C ALA A 538 -4.34 -11.93 11.16
N SER A 539 -4.92 -10.87 10.59
CA SER A 539 -4.52 -10.32 9.30
C SER A 539 -3.06 -9.90 9.28
N VAL A 540 -2.48 -9.83 8.09
CA VAL A 540 -1.26 -9.04 7.88
C VAL A 540 -1.51 -7.59 8.31
N TYR A 541 -0.50 -6.96 8.91
CA TYR A 541 -0.55 -5.63 9.51
C TYR A 541 -1.54 -5.44 10.68
N SER A 542 -2.22 -6.49 11.15
CA SER A 542 -3.04 -6.41 12.37
C SER A 542 -2.15 -6.28 13.60
N VAL A 543 -2.51 -5.36 14.50
CA VAL A 543 -1.92 -5.27 15.85
C VAL A 543 -2.33 -6.49 16.65
N ARG A 544 -1.47 -6.92 17.59
CA ARG A 544 -1.70 -8.01 18.53
C ARG A 544 -1.81 -7.45 19.97
N PRO A 545 -2.69 -7.99 20.83
CA PRO A 545 -2.98 -7.53 22.19
C PRO A 545 -1.93 -8.09 23.14
N ARG A 546 -0.69 -7.70 22.90
CA ARG A 546 0.49 -8.09 23.67
C ARG A 546 1.24 -6.82 24.11
N PRO A 547 2.02 -6.89 25.20
CA PRO A 547 2.95 -5.82 25.55
C PRO A 547 3.78 -5.41 24.33
N GLY A 548 3.94 -4.10 24.15
CA GLY A 548 4.66 -3.50 23.03
C GLY A 548 3.82 -3.27 21.77
N ALA A 549 2.53 -3.65 21.75
CA ALA A 549 1.66 -3.57 20.57
C ALA A 549 2.30 -4.12 19.28
N PRO A 550 2.78 -5.39 19.29
CA PRO A 550 3.42 -5.98 18.13
C PRO A 550 2.43 -6.22 16.99
N ILE A 551 2.96 -6.33 15.78
CA ILE A 551 2.19 -6.45 14.55
C ILE A 551 2.43 -7.82 13.91
N SER A 552 1.39 -8.37 13.31
CA SER A 552 1.49 -9.47 12.35
C SER A 552 2.09 -8.96 11.04
N VAL A 553 3.40 -9.14 10.82
CA VAL A 553 4.14 -8.42 9.76
C VAL A 553 4.78 -9.37 8.73
N PRO A 554 4.73 -9.05 7.43
CA PRO A 554 5.43 -9.78 6.38
C PRO A 554 6.95 -9.73 6.52
N ILE A 555 7.58 -10.87 6.28
CA ILE A 555 9.02 -10.99 6.16
C ILE A 555 9.39 -11.77 4.90
N THR A 556 10.61 -11.58 4.42
CA THR A 556 11.16 -12.41 3.33
C THR A 556 11.66 -13.73 3.90
N TRP A 557 11.76 -14.76 3.05
CA TRP A 557 12.34 -16.06 3.43
C TRP A 557 13.77 -15.93 4.00
N GLY A 558 14.57 -14.98 3.48
CA GLY A 558 15.94 -14.71 3.94
C GLY A 558 16.03 -13.90 5.24
N GLU A 559 14.89 -13.54 5.84
CA GLU A 559 14.79 -12.82 7.12
C GLU A 559 14.30 -13.72 8.27
N LEU A 560 13.96 -15.00 8.02
CA LEU A 560 13.41 -15.89 9.05
C LEU A 560 14.31 -16.03 10.29
N ASP A 561 15.63 -16.06 10.13
CA ASP A 561 16.56 -16.15 11.26
C ASP A 561 16.87 -14.80 11.92
N LYS A 562 16.41 -13.70 11.31
CA LYS A 562 16.80 -12.33 11.69
C LYS A 562 15.75 -11.63 12.55
N HIS A 563 14.50 -12.09 12.47
CA HIS A 563 13.39 -11.45 13.15
C HIS A 563 12.54 -12.42 13.96
N ARG A 564 11.95 -11.91 15.04
CA ARG A 564 11.06 -12.60 15.95
C ARG A 564 9.78 -11.79 16.17
N ASN A 565 8.75 -12.47 16.68
CA ASN A 565 7.54 -11.79 17.15
C ASN A 565 7.91 -10.77 18.23
N GLY A 566 7.44 -9.52 18.09
CA GLY A 566 7.80 -8.42 18.98
C GLY A 566 8.76 -7.39 18.38
N ASP A 567 9.57 -7.78 17.39
CA ASP A 567 10.55 -6.88 16.76
C ASP A 567 9.88 -5.70 16.03
N PHE A 568 8.67 -5.92 15.53
CA PHE A 568 7.89 -4.93 14.81
C PHE A 568 6.61 -4.59 15.56
N THR A 569 6.42 -3.31 15.81
CA THR A 569 5.35 -2.73 16.63
C THR A 569 4.74 -1.52 15.92
N ILE A 570 3.62 -1.01 16.45
CA ILE A 570 2.98 0.21 15.93
C ILE A 570 3.92 1.43 15.90
N ALA A 571 5.00 1.41 16.69
CA ALA A 571 5.94 2.52 16.80
C ALA A 571 7.08 2.47 15.78
N ASN A 572 7.52 1.30 15.34
CA ASN A 572 8.76 1.15 14.55
C ASN A 572 8.56 0.60 13.13
N ILE A 573 7.37 0.12 12.78
CA ILE A 573 7.11 -0.52 11.49
C ILE A 573 7.33 0.41 10.29
N TRP A 574 7.24 1.72 10.48
CA TRP A 574 7.23 2.73 9.42
C TRP A 574 8.51 2.77 8.58
N GLU A 575 9.68 2.56 9.20
CA GLU A 575 10.95 2.48 8.47
C GLU A 575 10.98 1.29 7.50
N ARG A 576 10.45 0.13 7.95
CA ARG A 576 10.35 -1.07 7.12
C ARG A 576 9.41 -0.83 5.94
N LEU A 577 8.23 -0.24 6.20
CA LEU A 577 7.24 0.03 5.16
C LEU A 577 7.78 1.04 4.13
N ALA A 578 8.46 2.09 4.57
CA ALA A 578 9.09 3.06 3.68
C ALA A 578 10.17 2.44 2.78
N ARG A 579 10.87 1.41 3.27
CA ARG A 579 11.95 0.74 2.54
C ARG A 579 11.48 -0.35 1.58
N PHE A 580 10.48 -1.13 1.97
CA PHE A 580 10.09 -2.35 1.25
C PHE A 580 8.70 -2.30 0.64
N GLY A 581 7.86 -1.33 1.02
CA GLY A 581 6.45 -1.33 0.66
C GLY A 581 5.72 -2.56 1.23
N ASP A 582 4.76 -3.10 0.47
CA ASP A 582 4.02 -4.30 0.85
C ASP A 582 4.68 -5.58 0.33
N LEU A 583 5.46 -6.24 1.18
CA LEU A 583 6.06 -7.55 0.85
C LEU A 583 5.02 -8.66 0.68
N PHE A 584 3.79 -8.47 1.17
CA PHE A 584 2.72 -9.44 1.06
C PHE A 584 1.81 -9.21 -0.14
N ALA A 585 2.02 -8.14 -0.92
CA ALA A 585 1.19 -7.82 -2.09
C ALA A 585 0.93 -9.00 -3.04
N PRO A 586 1.90 -9.90 -3.33
CA PRO A 586 1.66 -11.07 -4.18
C PRO A 586 0.60 -12.04 -3.66
N VAL A 587 0.28 -12.03 -2.37
CA VAL A 587 -0.74 -12.90 -1.76
C VAL A 587 -2.15 -12.55 -2.24
N ILE A 588 -2.40 -11.31 -2.63
CA ILE A 588 -3.74 -10.86 -3.08
C ILE A 588 -4.11 -11.43 -4.46
N LEU A 589 -3.13 -11.88 -5.23
CA LEU A 589 -3.34 -12.34 -6.61
C LEU A 589 -4.05 -13.69 -6.71
N GLY A 590 -3.91 -14.58 -5.71
CA GLY A 590 -4.64 -15.86 -5.68
C GLY A 590 -4.49 -16.70 -6.95
N ASP A 591 -3.26 -16.85 -7.49
CA ASP A 591 -3.06 -17.38 -8.86
C ASP A 591 -2.63 -18.86 -8.93
N GLN A 592 -2.31 -19.49 -7.79
CA GLN A 592 -1.71 -20.83 -7.80
C GLN A 592 -2.75 -21.93 -7.74
N THR A 593 -2.54 -22.99 -8.52
CA THR A 593 -3.41 -24.16 -8.54
C THR A 593 -2.71 -25.34 -7.85
N ILE A 594 -3.44 -26.22 -7.17
CA ILE A 594 -2.87 -27.27 -6.31
C ILE A 594 -2.90 -28.67 -6.94
N GLU A 595 -3.49 -28.86 -8.13
CA GLU A 595 -3.69 -30.18 -8.75
C GLU A 595 -2.39 -30.93 -8.98
N ALA A 596 -1.40 -30.27 -9.62
CA ALA A 596 -0.11 -30.91 -9.89
C ALA A 596 0.62 -31.31 -8.59
N ALA A 597 0.42 -30.55 -7.51
CA ALA A 597 0.97 -30.88 -6.20
C ALA A 597 0.19 -32.02 -5.53
N GLU A 598 -1.13 -32.04 -5.62
CA GLU A 598 -1.96 -33.15 -5.14
C GLU A 598 -1.60 -34.47 -5.84
N ASP A 599 -1.42 -34.44 -7.17
CA ASP A 599 -0.97 -35.60 -7.96
C ASP A 599 0.41 -36.10 -7.50
N ALA A 600 1.36 -35.19 -7.33
CA ALA A 600 2.71 -35.52 -6.85
C ALA A 600 2.70 -36.10 -5.42
N LEU A 601 1.73 -35.70 -4.60
CA LEU A 601 1.56 -36.15 -3.22
C LEU A 601 0.63 -37.37 -3.09
N ALA A 602 0.06 -37.86 -4.19
CA ALA A 602 -0.96 -38.91 -4.21
C ALA A 602 -2.13 -38.63 -3.23
N ILE A 603 -2.58 -37.37 -3.18
CA ILE A 603 -3.73 -36.96 -2.37
C ILE A 603 -5.01 -37.39 -3.08
N ASP A 604 -5.87 -38.13 -2.38
CA ASP A 604 -7.16 -38.54 -2.91
C ASP A 604 -8.07 -37.31 -3.14
N THR A 605 -8.46 -37.10 -4.40
CA THR A 605 -9.25 -35.95 -4.85
C THR A 605 -10.75 -36.18 -4.78
N GLU A 606 -11.23 -37.38 -4.43
CA GLU A 606 -12.68 -37.63 -4.35
C GLU A 606 -13.32 -36.84 -3.20
N ASP A 607 -14.14 -35.86 -3.57
CA ASP A 607 -15.08 -35.18 -2.68
C ASP A 607 -16.22 -36.15 -2.30
N ASN A 608 -15.94 -37.08 -1.40
CA ASN A 608 -17.01 -37.77 -0.67
C ASN A 608 -17.70 -36.77 0.25
N LEU A 609 -18.72 -36.09 -0.28
CA LEU A 609 -19.61 -35.18 0.44
C LEU A 609 -20.54 -35.91 1.43
N ASP A 610 -20.46 -37.24 1.57
CA ASP A 610 -21.37 -38.05 2.39
C ASP A 610 -20.84 -38.37 3.81
N GLY A 611 -19.78 -37.70 4.27
CA GLY A 611 -19.01 -38.14 5.44
C GLY A 611 -19.07 -37.29 6.72
N LEU A 612 -19.88 -36.24 6.80
CA LEU A 612 -19.98 -35.38 8.00
C LEU A 612 -21.42 -35.24 8.50
N GLU A 613 -22.05 -36.37 8.82
CA GLU A 613 -23.04 -36.42 9.90
C GLU A 613 -22.39 -36.99 11.16
N THR A 614 -22.30 -36.10 12.18
CA THR A 614 -22.29 -36.28 13.65
C THR A 614 -21.18 -35.56 14.39
#